data_AF-M3HVX4-F1
#
_entry.id   AF-M3HVX4-F1
#
_cell.length_a   1.000
_cell.length_b   1.000
_cell.length_c   1.000
_cell.angle_alpha   90.00
_cell.angle_beta   90.00
_cell.angle_gamma   90.00
#
_symmetry.space_group_name_H-M   'P 1'
#
loop_
_entity.id
_entity.type
_entity.pdbx_description
1 polymer ?
#
loop_
_entity_poly.entity_id
_entity_poly.type
_entity_poly.pdbx_seq_one_letter_code
_entity_poly.pdbx_strand_id
1 'polypeptide(L)'
;METLPQRKKLNIFDRYSVLTSMASNPTNLTAIYANIQGFVTTITAACVGGHHAISLCYQAIRKGRAEVMYAGGHEFPLLKPLIMMYSDPASSVMSSEEKNPKSAIKPYDRNRDGFILGEGAAVLCLERMDHALARGAKIYAEVLGTYSYNEADHAMRMDLTGKKAAIGLNRLLRISGLKLEDIDYFCGHGTATINNDMAESRALNILYNGLARSKWAPLGSIKPIFGHTFGAAGIINVAATALMLKNKSFVQQSTSRRWTRNAITIISPKVQERLDLETRFRWPLQSEVSLLLLVSLHLQIFFKESRMRFDKLYKQYDYLKKLRSVLYYQGVVTHEILGDLTQILKSRIANEKRKNRILNVFVEMVQNVSHYSLEKEGGYGVGLILVKEKDHILKLSTANFLSPETASSLQTKLDHFLSLTEAEVKELYLEKIKGERPKHSKGAGLGFLEILRKSDFPFRSSFEKTPNGNYFFTLTVFFRLG
;
A
#
# COMPACT_ATOMS: atom_id res chain seq x y z
N MET A 1 -23.99 19.18 -33.56
CA MET A 1 -22.54 18.90 -33.72
C MET A 1 -21.84 20.23 -33.72
N GLU A 2 -21.06 20.54 -32.69
CA GLU A 2 -20.13 21.67 -32.75
C GLU A 2 -18.93 21.29 -33.61
N THR A 3 -18.50 22.19 -34.49
CA THR A 3 -17.34 21.96 -35.36
C THR A 3 -16.06 22.09 -34.53
N LEU A 4 -15.27 21.01 -34.48
CA LEU A 4 -13.93 21.07 -33.88
C LEU A 4 -13.14 22.22 -34.56
N PRO A 5 -12.49 23.12 -33.78
CA PRO A 5 -11.81 24.27 -34.34
C PRO A 5 -10.73 23.81 -35.31
N GLN A 6 -10.69 24.43 -36.51
CA GLN A 6 -9.71 24.09 -37.54
C GLN A 6 -8.30 24.17 -36.96
N ARG A 7 -7.53 23.09 -37.09
CA ARG A 7 -6.10 23.10 -36.73
C ARG A 7 -5.42 24.20 -37.53
N LYS A 8 -4.96 25.26 -36.84
CA LYS A 8 -4.04 26.25 -37.41
C LYS A 8 -2.90 25.49 -38.10
N LYS A 9 -2.52 25.90 -39.32
CA LYS A 9 -1.29 25.42 -39.95
C LYS A 9 -0.15 25.62 -38.96
N LEU A 10 0.60 24.57 -38.62
CA LEU A 10 1.76 24.70 -37.74
C LEU A 10 2.79 25.57 -38.45
N ASN A 11 2.94 26.81 -37.99
CA ASN A 11 4.09 27.62 -38.34
C ASN A 11 5.28 27.11 -37.52
N ILE A 12 6.19 26.39 -38.18
CA ILE A 12 7.45 25.92 -37.58
C ILE A 12 8.35 27.08 -37.10
N PHE A 13 8.08 28.31 -37.54
CA PHE A 13 8.74 29.54 -37.10
C PHE A 13 7.84 30.42 -36.21
N ASP A 14 6.96 29.84 -35.39
CA ASP A 14 6.35 30.55 -34.27
C ASP A 14 7.42 30.91 -33.21
N ARG A 15 7.24 32.01 -32.47
CA ARG A 15 8.18 32.46 -31.41
C ARG A 15 8.34 31.46 -30.27
N TYR A 16 7.39 30.54 -30.12
CA TYR A 16 7.43 29.44 -29.15
C TYR A 16 8.15 28.19 -29.66
N SER A 17 8.56 28.14 -30.94
CA SER A 17 9.22 26.98 -31.58
C SER A 17 10.42 26.46 -30.78
N VAL A 18 11.31 27.36 -30.35
CA VAL A 18 12.49 27.07 -29.51
C VAL A 18 12.09 26.41 -28.18
N LEU A 19 11.08 26.94 -27.49
CA LEU A 19 10.58 26.34 -26.25
C LEU A 19 9.99 24.96 -26.52
N THR A 20 9.23 24.78 -27.61
CA THR A 20 8.67 23.46 -27.96
C THR A 20 9.70 22.43 -28.44
N SER A 21 10.91 22.85 -28.87
CA SER A 21 11.97 21.94 -29.34
C SER A 21 13.02 21.61 -28.28
N MET A 22 13.19 22.47 -27.26
CA MET A 22 14.12 22.20 -26.16
C MET A 22 13.64 21.04 -25.28
N ALA A 23 14.39 19.93 -25.28
CA ALA A 23 14.10 18.76 -24.45
C ALA A 23 14.00 19.06 -22.93
N SER A 24 14.61 20.15 -22.47
CA SER A 24 14.53 20.61 -21.08
C SER A 24 13.35 21.53 -20.75
N ASN A 25 12.56 21.93 -21.75
CA ASN A 25 11.45 22.87 -21.56
C ASN A 25 10.37 22.36 -20.58
N PRO A 26 9.98 21.06 -20.54
CA PRO A 26 9.00 20.59 -19.56
C PRO A 26 9.44 20.81 -18.10
N THR A 27 10.72 20.60 -17.78
CA THR A 27 11.24 20.86 -16.43
C THR A 27 11.34 22.35 -16.14
N ASN A 28 11.78 23.17 -17.12
CA ASN A 28 11.86 24.63 -16.95
C ASN A 28 10.47 25.26 -16.78
N LEU A 29 9.47 24.87 -17.58
CA LEU A 29 8.08 25.31 -17.39
C LEU A 29 7.52 24.86 -16.04
N THR A 30 7.79 23.63 -15.61
CA THR A 30 7.40 23.16 -14.27
C THR A 30 8.00 24.05 -13.17
N ALA A 31 9.28 24.42 -13.31
CA ALA A 31 9.93 25.33 -12.36
C ALA A 31 9.33 26.74 -12.38
N ILE A 32 9.04 27.30 -13.55
CA ILE A 32 8.39 28.62 -13.71
C ILE A 32 6.99 28.60 -13.07
N TYR A 33 6.14 27.63 -13.41
CA TYR A 33 4.77 27.53 -12.87
C TYR A 33 4.73 27.25 -11.37
N ALA A 34 5.73 26.58 -10.80
CA ALA A 34 5.84 26.31 -9.37
C ALA A 34 6.73 27.31 -8.60
N ASN A 35 7.24 28.36 -9.26
CA ASN A 35 8.20 29.33 -8.70
C ASN A 35 9.44 28.68 -8.03
N ILE A 36 9.97 27.61 -8.64
CA ILE A 36 11.16 26.89 -8.14
C ILE A 36 12.42 27.62 -8.62
N GLN A 37 13.14 28.22 -7.67
CA GLN A 37 14.38 28.99 -7.92
C GLN A 37 15.66 28.17 -7.71
N GLY A 38 15.54 26.87 -7.42
CA GLY A 38 16.66 25.96 -7.19
C GLY A 38 17.34 25.47 -8.47
N PHE A 39 18.15 24.41 -8.36
CA PHE A 39 18.79 23.77 -9.51
C PHE A 39 17.76 23.05 -10.40
N VAL A 40 17.56 23.57 -11.62
CA VAL A 40 16.66 23.01 -12.64
C VAL A 40 17.49 22.37 -13.76
N THR A 41 17.22 21.09 -14.08
CA THR A 41 17.84 20.40 -15.22
C THR A 41 16.99 19.22 -15.69
N THR A 42 17.29 18.68 -16.86
CA THR A 42 16.58 17.55 -17.46
C THR A 42 17.59 16.49 -17.89
N ILE A 43 17.33 15.23 -17.55
CA ILE A 43 18.23 14.11 -17.85
C ILE A 43 17.61 13.25 -18.95
N THR A 44 18.33 13.08 -20.06
CA THR A 44 18.04 12.02 -21.04
C THR A 44 18.94 10.82 -20.78
N ALA A 45 18.34 9.66 -20.54
CA ALA A 45 19.03 8.40 -20.28
C ALA A 45 18.15 7.19 -20.66
N ALA A 46 17.39 7.33 -21.76
CA ALA A 46 16.38 6.37 -22.20
C ALA A 46 15.52 5.87 -21.01
N CYS A 47 15.26 4.55 -20.93
CA CYS A 47 14.32 3.95 -19.99
C CYS A 47 14.73 3.98 -18.49
N VAL A 48 15.89 4.55 -18.15
CA VAL A 48 16.33 4.79 -16.76
C VAL A 48 16.30 6.26 -16.34
N GLY A 49 15.89 7.18 -17.22
CA GLY A 49 15.87 8.64 -16.97
C GLY A 49 15.22 9.04 -15.64
N GLY A 50 14.03 8.53 -15.31
CA GLY A 50 13.35 8.79 -14.05
C GLY A 50 14.11 8.30 -12.80
N HIS A 51 14.88 7.21 -12.89
CA HIS A 51 15.77 6.79 -11.81
C HIS A 51 16.98 7.72 -11.68
N HIS A 52 17.52 8.22 -12.78
CA HIS A 52 18.64 9.16 -12.77
C HIS A 52 18.20 10.52 -12.20
N ALA A 53 16.97 10.96 -12.48
CA ALA A 53 16.39 12.17 -11.88
C ALA A 53 16.26 12.05 -10.35
N ILE A 54 15.77 10.90 -9.85
CA ILE A 54 15.74 10.57 -8.42
C ILE A 54 17.16 10.55 -7.84
N SER A 55 18.12 9.92 -8.52
CA SER A 55 19.52 9.84 -8.09
C SER A 55 20.16 11.24 -7.96
N LEU A 56 19.97 12.11 -8.95
CA LEU A 56 20.49 13.48 -8.92
C LEU A 56 19.88 14.32 -7.79
N CYS A 57 18.56 14.21 -7.57
CA CYS A 57 17.87 14.89 -6.47
C CYS A 57 18.34 14.39 -5.09
N TYR A 58 18.43 13.07 -4.91
CA TYR A 58 18.97 12.44 -3.70
C TYR A 58 20.41 12.87 -3.42
N GLN A 59 21.27 12.89 -4.45
CA GLN A 59 22.67 13.31 -4.32
C GLN A 59 22.82 14.81 -4.04
N ALA A 60 21.87 15.66 -4.46
CA ALA A 60 21.85 17.07 -4.09
C ALA A 60 21.52 17.26 -2.60
N ILE A 61 20.47 16.60 -2.11
CA ILE A 61 20.05 16.66 -0.70
C ILE A 61 21.12 16.05 0.22
N ARG A 62 21.64 14.85 -0.11
CA ARG A 62 22.68 14.15 0.67
C ARG A 62 24.01 14.94 0.74
N LYS A 63 24.23 15.90 -0.16
CA LYS A 63 25.41 16.79 -0.17
C LYS A 63 25.11 18.19 0.40
N GLY A 64 23.95 18.40 1.03
CA GLY A 64 23.56 19.68 1.61
C GLY A 64 23.35 20.81 0.60
N ARG A 65 23.13 20.50 -0.69
CA ARG A 65 22.93 21.49 -1.75
C ARG A 65 21.47 21.94 -1.93
N ALA A 66 20.54 21.22 -1.30
CA ALA A 66 19.12 21.52 -1.26
C ALA A 66 18.49 20.79 -0.07
N GLU A 67 17.40 21.32 0.48
CA GLU A 67 16.61 20.65 1.53
C GLU A 67 15.43 19.85 0.92
N VAL A 68 14.89 20.37 -0.19
CA VAL A 68 13.80 19.81 -1.00
C VAL A 68 14.24 19.78 -2.46
N MET A 69 13.95 18.70 -3.19
CA MET A 69 14.18 18.55 -4.64
C MET A 69 13.01 17.82 -5.30
N TYR A 70 12.60 18.27 -6.50
CA TYR A 70 11.56 17.60 -7.27
C TYR A 70 12.18 16.74 -8.38
N ALA A 71 12.14 15.41 -8.21
CA ALA A 71 12.46 14.48 -9.28
C ALA A 71 11.23 14.29 -10.17
N GLY A 72 11.37 14.43 -11.49
CA GLY A 72 10.29 14.26 -12.45
C GLY A 72 10.67 13.36 -13.62
N GLY A 73 9.68 12.75 -14.25
CA GLY A 73 9.83 12.06 -15.53
C GLY A 73 8.48 11.96 -16.23
N HIS A 74 8.47 12.22 -17.54
CA HIS A 74 7.29 12.15 -18.40
C HIS A 74 7.66 11.50 -19.73
N GLU A 75 6.72 10.77 -20.35
CA GLU A 75 6.88 10.19 -21.68
C GLU A 75 5.55 10.17 -22.44
N PHE A 76 5.62 10.45 -23.74
CA PHE A 76 4.48 10.44 -24.67
C PHE A 76 4.84 9.75 -26.01
N PRO A 77 5.14 8.44 -26.01
CA PRO A 77 5.55 7.69 -27.18
C PRO A 77 4.44 7.35 -28.19
N LEU A 78 3.16 7.65 -27.94
CA LEU A 78 2.05 7.31 -28.85
C LEU A 78 1.92 8.28 -30.04
N LEU A 79 3.04 8.81 -30.51
CA LEU A 79 3.17 9.57 -31.75
C LEU A 79 3.30 8.60 -32.93
N LYS A 80 2.57 8.84 -34.02
CA LYS A 80 2.56 7.96 -35.20
C LYS A 80 3.97 7.49 -35.67
N PRO A 81 5.01 8.34 -35.74
CA PRO A 81 6.35 7.89 -36.14
C PRO A 81 6.97 6.89 -35.15
N LEU A 82 6.81 7.10 -33.84
CA LEU A 82 7.34 6.20 -32.81
C LEU A 82 6.55 4.89 -32.76
N ILE A 83 5.22 4.95 -32.91
CA ILE A 83 4.39 3.75 -33.06
C ILE A 83 4.85 2.93 -34.27
N MET A 84 5.02 3.56 -35.45
CA MET A 84 5.51 2.87 -36.64
C MET A 84 6.91 2.26 -36.46
N MET A 85 7.82 2.99 -35.80
CA MET A 85 9.19 2.52 -35.52
C MET A 85 9.22 1.31 -34.58
N TYR A 86 8.39 1.29 -33.53
CA TYR A 86 8.33 0.16 -32.59
C TYR A 86 7.44 -1.00 -33.08
N SER A 87 6.45 -0.74 -33.94
CA SER A 87 5.66 -1.78 -34.60
C SER A 87 6.39 -2.49 -35.75
N ASP A 88 7.56 -2.01 -36.16
CA ASP A 88 8.40 -2.73 -37.12
C ASP A 88 8.90 -4.06 -36.53
N PRO A 89 8.72 -5.22 -37.22
CA PRO A 89 9.20 -6.51 -36.74
C PRO A 89 10.71 -6.57 -36.43
N ALA A 90 11.53 -5.77 -37.12
CA ALA A 90 12.97 -5.68 -36.87
C ALA A 90 13.31 -5.08 -35.50
N SER A 91 12.37 -4.39 -34.85
CA SER A 91 12.55 -3.90 -33.48
C SER A 91 12.63 -5.04 -32.45
N SER A 92 11.92 -6.15 -32.67
CA SER A 92 11.85 -7.33 -31.79
C SER A 92 11.46 -7.10 -30.32
N VAL A 93 10.86 -5.94 -29.99
CA VAL A 93 10.55 -5.53 -28.61
C VAL A 93 9.06 -5.39 -28.27
N MET A 94 8.18 -5.36 -29.26
CA MET A 94 6.72 -5.29 -29.04
C MET A 94 6.09 -6.68 -28.89
N SER A 95 5.07 -6.79 -28.06
CA SER A 95 4.28 -8.02 -27.87
C SER A 95 3.37 -8.29 -29.08
N SER A 96 3.20 -9.56 -29.46
CA SER A 96 2.29 -9.99 -30.52
C SER A 96 0.87 -10.34 -30.03
N GLU A 97 0.52 -9.98 -28.78
CA GLU A 97 -0.80 -10.22 -28.20
C GLU A 97 -1.83 -9.17 -28.68
N GLU A 98 -2.45 -9.45 -29.82
CA GLU A 98 -3.52 -8.62 -30.39
C GLU A 98 -4.88 -8.80 -29.70
N LYS A 99 -5.16 -9.98 -29.12
CA LYS A 99 -6.52 -10.40 -28.75
C LYS A 99 -6.90 -10.03 -27.33
N ASN A 100 -5.93 -9.98 -26.42
CA ASN A 100 -6.11 -9.52 -25.05
C ASN A 100 -4.97 -8.62 -24.60
N PRO A 101 -5.03 -7.29 -24.82
CA PRO A 101 -3.99 -6.35 -24.40
C PRO A 101 -3.60 -6.43 -22.91
N LYS A 102 -4.49 -6.96 -22.04
CA LYS A 102 -4.21 -7.20 -20.62
C LYS A 102 -3.26 -8.38 -20.33
N SER A 103 -2.92 -9.21 -21.32
CA SER A 103 -1.86 -10.23 -21.25
C SER A 103 -0.63 -9.91 -22.11
N ALA A 104 -0.58 -8.75 -22.78
CA ALA A 104 0.51 -8.40 -23.68
C ALA A 104 1.83 -8.14 -22.93
N ILE A 105 1.80 -7.36 -21.84
CA ILE A 105 2.95 -7.29 -20.91
C ILE A 105 2.81 -8.38 -19.85
N LYS A 106 3.78 -9.29 -19.88
CA LYS A 106 3.86 -10.55 -19.11
C LYS A 106 5.28 -10.74 -18.56
N PRO A 107 5.73 -9.89 -17.60
CA PRO A 107 7.12 -9.85 -17.18
C PRO A 107 7.55 -11.16 -16.54
N TYR A 108 8.78 -11.58 -16.86
CA TYR A 108 9.42 -12.84 -16.44
C TYR A 108 8.65 -14.13 -16.76
N ASP A 109 7.54 -14.07 -17.52
CA ASP A 109 6.79 -15.24 -17.95
C ASP A 109 7.61 -16.08 -18.96
N ARG A 110 7.31 -17.38 -19.06
CA ARG A 110 7.92 -18.27 -20.06
C ARG A 110 7.52 -17.88 -21.49
N ASN A 111 6.31 -17.37 -21.68
CA ASN A 111 5.69 -17.07 -22.97
C ASN A 111 5.71 -15.56 -23.29
N ARG A 112 6.62 -14.81 -22.66
CA ARG A 112 6.82 -13.38 -22.89
C ARG A 112 7.48 -13.13 -24.26
N ASP A 113 7.05 -12.08 -24.94
CA ASP A 113 7.44 -11.74 -26.31
C ASP A 113 7.92 -10.28 -26.42
N GLY A 114 7.22 -9.34 -25.79
CA GLY A 114 7.63 -7.94 -25.73
C GLY A 114 6.74 -7.07 -24.84
N PHE A 115 6.84 -5.76 -25.01
CA PHE A 115 5.97 -4.78 -24.35
C PHE A 115 4.87 -4.22 -25.25
N ILE A 116 3.98 -3.41 -24.67
CA ILE A 116 3.16 -2.43 -25.38
C ILE A 116 3.62 -1.03 -24.98
N LEU A 117 3.53 -0.07 -25.89
CA LEU A 117 3.84 1.33 -25.59
C LEU A 117 2.90 1.88 -24.52
N GLY A 118 3.40 2.78 -23.68
CA GLY A 118 2.61 3.46 -22.65
C GLY A 118 3.03 4.92 -22.49
N GLU A 119 2.10 5.78 -22.09
CA GLU A 119 2.36 7.19 -21.79
C GLU A 119 2.13 7.48 -20.30
N GLY A 120 2.80 8.49 -19.77
CA GLY A 120 2.57 8.90 -18.40
C GLY A 120 3.64 9.83 -17.85
N ALA A 121 3.34 10.45 -16.72
CA ALA A 121 4.25 11.27 -15.97
C ALA A 121 4.13 11.00 -14.46
N ALA A 122 5.24 11.15 -13.74
CA ALA A 122 5.25 11.17 -12.29
C ALA A 122 6.29 12.19 -11.78
N VAL A 123 5.97 12.80 -10.64
CA VAL A 123 6.86 13.72 -9.92
C VAL A 123 6.90 13.29 -8.46
N LEU A 124 8.10 13.30 -7.87
CA LEU A 124 8.37 12.98 -6.48
C LEU A 124 9.01 14.18 -5.80
N CYS A 125 8.45 14.59 -4.66
CA CYS A 125 9.10 15.49 -3.73
C CYS A 125 10.08 14.68 -2.87
N LEU A 126 11.38 14.84 -3.12
CA LEU A 126 12.43 14.33 -2.24
C LEU A 126 12.82 15.43 -1.25
N GLU A 127 13.15 15.03 -0.03
CA GLU A 127 13.33 15.96 1.08
C GLU A 127 14.25 15.36 2.16
N ARG A 128 14.98 16.20 2.89
CA ARG A 128 15.78 15.76 4.05
C ARG A 128 14.86 15.38 5.21
N MET A 129 15.10 14.24 5.86
CA MET A 129 14.15 13.62 6.81
C MET A 129 13.80 14.53 8.00
N ASP A 130 14.79 15.21 8.57
CA ASP A 130 14.64 16.20 9.64
C ASP A 130 13.77 17.38 9.22
N HIS A 131 14.00 17.94 8.02
CA HIS A 131 13.20 19.04 7.48
C HIS A 131 11.75 18.61 7.21
N ALA A 132 11.56 17.41 6.65
CA ALA A 132 10.24 16.81 6.43
C ALA A 132 9.48 16.61 7.75
N LEU A 133 10.14 16.08 8.78
CA LEU A 133 9.55 15.88 10.11
C LEU A 133 9.21 17.21 10.79
N ALA A 134 10.12 18.20 10.77
CA ALA A 134 9.94 19.49 11.41
C ALA A 134 8.69 20.25 10.93
N ARG A 135 8.34 20.12 9.63
CA ARG A 135 7.12 20.72 9.05
C ARG A 135 5.91 19.80 9.01
N GLY A 136 5.96 18.63 9.65
CA GLY A 136 4.85 17.65 9.69
C GLY A 136 4.52 17.03 8.32
N ALA A 137 5.50 16.87 7.43
CA ALA A 137 5.28 16.37 6.08
C ALA A 137 4.79 14.92 6.04
N LYS A 138 3.89 14.61 5.10
CA LYS A 138 3.34 13.25 4.93
C LYS A 138 4.32 12.35 4.17
N ILE A 139 5.28 11.76 4.88
CA ILE A 139 6.25 10.79 4.35
C ILE A 139 5.54 9.62 3.63
N TYR A 140 6.20 9.06 2.60
CA TYR A 140 5.70 7.91 1.81
C TYR A 140 6.65 6.70 1.89
N ALA A 141 7.94 6.95 1.70
CA ALA A 141 9.04 5.99 1.79
C ALA A 141 10.35 6.78 1.99
N GLU A 142 11.42 6.11 2.40
CA GLU A 142 12.78 6.65 2.43
C GLU A 142 13.60 6.12 1.25
N VAL A 143 14.60 6.90 0.79
CA VAL A 143 15.56 6.48 -0.24
C VAL A 143 16.90 6.18 0.44
N LEU A 144 17.14 4.91 0.79
CA LEU A 144 18.37 4.53 1.51
C LEU A 144 19.64 4.62 0.65
N GLY A 145 19.55 4.58 -0.68
CA GLY A 145 20.70 4.74 -1.58
C GLY A 145 20.35 4.86 -3.06
N THR A 146 21.25 5.45 -3.85
CA THR A 146 21.17 5.51 -5.32
C THR A 146 22.54 5.33 -5.97
N TYR A 147 22.53 5.05 -7.28
CA TYR A 147 23.63 4.57 -8.12
C TYR A 147 23.14 4.82 -9.62
N SER A 148 23.97 5.14 -10.65
CA SER A 148 23.73 5.75 -12.05
C SER A 148 24.21 5.21 -13.50
N TYR A 149 24.73 3.97 -13.75
CA TYR A 149 25.79 3.58 -14.75
C TYR A 149 25.49 3.40 -16.25
N ASN A 150 26.54 2.91 -16.94
CA ASN A 150 26.60 2.20 -18.20
C ASN A 150 27.27 0.80 -18.03
N GLU A 151 26.90 -0.20 -18.85
CA GLU A 151 27.47 -1.57 -18.85
C GLU A 151 28.61 -1.79 -19.85
N ALA A 152 28.79 -0.88 -20.82
CA ALA A 152 29.75 -0.99 -21.92
C ALA A 152 29.75 -2.37 -22.63
N ASP A 153 28.57 -2.97 -22.85
CA ASP A 153 28.43 -4.27 -23.54
C ASP A 153 28.23 -4.13 -25.05
N HIS A 154 27.25 -3.32 -25.45
CA HIS A 154 26.83 -3.14 -26.84
C HIS A 154 26.01 -1.84 -26.99
N ALA A 155 25.91 -1.31 -28.20
CA ALA A 155 25.12 -0.08 -28.47
C ALA A 155 23.60 -0.28 -28.33
N MET A 156 23.10 -1.51 -28.51
CA MET A 156 21.66 -1.83 -28.58
C MET A 156 21.21 -2.99 -27.67
N ARG A 157 22.07 -3.52 -26.80
CA ARG A 157 21.69 -4.56 -25.82
C ARG A 157 22.45 -4.41 -24.51
N MET A 158 21.89 -4.97 -23.44
CA MET A 158 22.53 -5.14 -22.14
C MET A 158 23.36 -6.44 -22.06
N ASP A 159 24.12 -6.60 -20.98
CA ASP A 159 24.78 -7.84 -20.58
C ASP A 159 23.76 -8.96 -20.33
N LEU A 160 23.61 -9.85 -21.32
CA LEU A 160 22.71 -10.99 -21.24
C LEU A 160 23.11 -12.02 -20.17
N THR A 161 24.32 -11.95 -19.60
CA THR A 161 24.75 -12.83 -18.50
C THR A 161 24.21 -12.37 -17.14
N GLY A 162 23.78 -11.11 -17.00
CA GLY A 162 23.32 -10.52 -15.74
C GLY A 162 24.43 -10.28 -14.71
N LYS A 163 25.70 -10.50 -15.05
CA LYS A 163 26.85 -10.32 -14.15
C LYS A 163 27.04 -8.85 -13.79
N LYS A 164 26.94 -7.94 -14.76
CA LYS A 164 27.10 -6.49 -14.54
C LYS A 164 26.01 -5.95 -13.62
N ALA A 165 24.76 -6.35 -13.87
CA ALA A 165 23.62 -6.04 -13.00
C ALA A 165 23.77 -6.62 -11.57
N ALA A 166 24.23 -7.87 -11.42
CA ALA A 166 24.49 -8.47 -10.10
C ALA A 166 25.60 -7.74 -9.32
N ILE A 167 26.67 -7.30 -10.01
CA ILE A 167 27.73 -6.46 -9.42
C ILE A 167 27.15 -5.10 -9.01
N GLY A 168 26.31 -4.49 -9.86
CA GLY A 168 25.69 -3.20 -9.57
C GLY A 168 24.75 -3.22 -8.36
N LEU A 169 23.90 -4.25 -8.26
CA LEU A 169 23.03 -4.47 -7.11
C LEU A 169 23.83 -4.75 -5.82
N ASN A 170 24.89 -5.57 -5.89
CA ASN A 170 25.80 -5.79 -4.75
C ASN A 170 26.47 -4.49 -4.27
N ARG A 171 26.80 -3.57 -5.18
CA ARG A 171 27.36 -2.26 -4.80
C ARG A 171 26.30 -1.36 -4.18
N LEU A 172 25.05 -1.35 -4.67
CA LEU A 172 23.98 -0.59 -4.03
C LEU A 172 23.64 -1.11 -2.62
N LEU A 173 23.61 -2.43 -2.40
CA LEU A 173 23.44 -3.01 -1.05
C LEU A 173 24.50 -2.47 -0.07
N ARG A 174 25.77 -2.36 -0.50
CA ARG A 174 26.84 -1.73 0.30
C ARG A 174 26.61 -0.23 0.53
N ILE A 175 26.09 0.50 -0.45
CA ILE A 175 25.81 1.94 -0.36
C ILE A 175 24.65 2.25 0.61
N SER A 176 23.65 1.36 0.69
CA SER A 176 22.51 1.49 1.62
C SER A 176 22.72 0.81 2.98
N GLY A 177 23.84 0.10 3.19
CA GLY A 177 24.13 -0.61 4.44
C GLY A 177 23.25 -1.84 4.70
N LEU A 178 22.65 -2.39 3.62
CA LEU A 178 21.75 -3.54 3.63
C LEU A 178 22.46 -4.82 3.17
N LYS A 179 21.90 -5.96 3.55
CA LYS A 179 22.22 -7.29 3.03
C LYS A 179 21.10 -7.78 2.12
N LEU A 180 21.37 -8.85 1.38
CA LEU A 180 20.40 -9.54 0.53
C LEU A 180 19.24 -10.22 1.31
N GLU A 181 19.37 -10.36 2.63
CA GLU A 181 18.31 -10.84 3.54
C GLU A 181 17.38 -9.73 4.06
N ASP A 182 17.75 -8.45 3.91
CA ASP A 182 16.93 -7.29 4.31
C ASP A 182 15.99 -6.83 3.17
N ILE A 183 15.74 -7.71 2.19
CA ILE A 183 15.14 -7.39 0.89
C ILE A 183 13.79 -8.10 0.75
N ASP A 184 12.70 -7.34 0.88
CA ASP A 184 11.34 -7.89 0.78
C ASP A 184 10.81 -8.00 -0.67
N TYR A 185 11.33 -7.19 -1.61
CA TYR A 185 10.81 -7.12 -2.99
C TYR A 185 11.79 -6.47 -3.99
N PHE A 186 11.91 -7.02 -5.20
CA PHE A 186 12.56 -6.36 -6.35
C PHE A 186 11.54 -5.84 -7.35
N CYS A 187 11.40 -4.52 -7.46
CA CYS A 187 10.70 -3.88 -8.58
C CYS A 187 11.66 -3.72 -9.78
N GLY A 188 11.80 -4.78 -10.57
CA GLY A 188 12.68 -4.78 -11.74
C GLY A 188 12.20 -3.91 -12.89
N HIS A 189 13.01 -3.86 -13.95
CA HIS A 189 12.64 -3.23 -15.21
C HIS A 189 11.49 -4.00 -15.87
N GLY A 190 11.59 -5.33 -15.96
CA GLY A 190 10.50 -6.26 -16.28
C GLY A 190 9.63 -5.78 -17.46
N THR A 191 10.23 -5.79 -18.64
CA THR A 191 9.64 -5.31 -19.90
C THR A 191 8.88 -6.40 -20.66
N ALA A 192 8.89 -7.64 -20.17
CA ALA A 192 8.36 -8.80 -20.89
C ALA A 192 9.07 -9.11 -22.22
N THR A 193 10.20 -8.45 -22.52
CA THR A 193 11.08 -8.85 -23.62
C THR A 193 11.89 -10.10 -23.23
N ILE A 194 12.30 -10.89 -24.22
CA ILE A 194 13.06 -12.13 -23.96
C ILE A 194 14.40 -11.82 -23.28
N ASN A 195 15.17 -10.87 -23.84
CA ASN A 195 16.53 -10.57 -23.40
C ASN A 195 16.60 -9.86 -22.04
N ASN A 196 15.80 -8.81 -21.82
CA ASN A 196 15.96 -7.94 -20.66
C ASN A 196 15.55 -8.66 -19.37
N ASP A 197 14.36 -9.26 -19.36
CA ASP A 197 13.84 -10.03 -18.23
C ASP A 197 14.69 -11.29 -17.94
N MET A 198 15.39 -11.83 -18.95
CA MET A 198 16.36 -12.92 -18.78
C MET A 198 17.62 -12.45 -18.07
N ALA A 199 18.16 -11.28 -18.43
CA ALA A 199 19.33 -10.70 -17.78
C ALA A 199 19.03 -10.35 -16.31
N GLU A 200 17.86 -9.78 -16.01
CA GLU A 200 17.43 -9.51 -14.63
C GLU A 200 17.24 -10.80 -13.81
N SER A 201 16.63 -11.83 -14.41
CA SER A 201 16.49 -13.15 -13.77
C SER A 201 17.86 -13.79 -13.49
N ARG A 202 18.82 -13.66 -14.41
CA ARG A 202 20.20 -14.14 -14.23
C ARG A 202 20.94 -13.34 -13.16
N ALA A 203 20.74 -12.03 -13.08
CA ALA A 203 21.33 -11.20 -12.03
C ALA A 203 20.88 -11.64 -10.63
N LEU A 204 19.59 -11.93 -10.42
CA LEU A 204 19.12 -12.50 -9.15
C LEU A 204 19.66 -13.90 -8.89
N ASN A 205 19.78 -14.76 -9.92
CA ASN A 205 20.40 -16.08 -9.77
C ASN A 205 21.87 -16.01 -9.33
N ILE A 206 22.60 -14.97 -9.75
CA ILE A 206 23.99 -14.73 -9.33
C ILE A 206 24.04 -14.18 -7.90
N LEU A 207 23.14 -13.25 -7.54
CA LEU A 207 23.06 -12.66 -6.19
C LEU A 207 22.71 -13.70 -5.12
N TYR A 208 21.68 -14.51 -5.37
CA TYR A 208 21.21 -15.54 -4.44
C TYR A 208 21.90 -16.91 -4.66
N ASN A 209 23.07 -16.96 -5.31
CA ASN A 209 23.76 -18.22 -5.57
C ASN A 209 24.07 -18.96 -4.25
N GLY A 210 23.77 -20.26 -4.19
CA GLY A 210 23.88 -21.08 -2.98
C GLY A 210 22.75 -20.90 -1.95
N LEU A 211 21.83 -19.94 -2.12
CA LEU A 211 20.70 -19.73 -1.20
C LEU A 211 19.44 -20.45 -1.67
N ALA A 212 18.76 -21.16 -0.76
CA ALA A 212 17.50 -21.85 -1.05
C ALA A 212 16.42 -20.87 -1.54
N ARG A 213 15.58 -21.28 -2.51
CA ARG A 213 14.62 -20.37 -3.19
C ARG A 213 13.60 -19.69 -2.25
N SER A 214 13.34 -20.27 -1.08
CA SER A 214 12.53 -19.67 -0.01
C SER A 214 13.15 -18.45 0.68
N LYS A 215 14.43 -18.16 0.44
CA LYS A 215 15.15 -16.96 0.91
C LYS A 215 15.18 -15.82 -0.11
N TRP A 216 14.63 -16.02 -1.31
CA TRP A 216 14.70 -15.04 -2.39
C TRP A 216 13.51 -14.10 -2.32
N ALA A 217 13.75 -12.80 -2.37
CA ALA A 217 12.69 -11.82 -2.50
C ALA A 217 11.94 -12.01 -3.84
N PRO A 218 10.62 -11.81 -3.89
CA PRO A 218 9.89 -11.78 -5.15
C PRO A 218 10.45 -10.72 -6.11
N LEU A 219 10.66 -11.12 -7.37
CA LEU A 219 10.93 -10.22 -8.49
C LEU A 219 9.62 -9.87 -9.19
N GLY A 220 9.46 -8.60 -9.56
CA GLY A 220 8.22 -8.09 -10.11
C GLY A 220 8.37 -6.88 -11.03
N SER A 221 7.25 -6.50 -11.64
CA SER A 221 7.08 -5.32 -12.48
C SER A 221 5.61 -4.95 -12.58
N ILE A 222 5.34 -3.64 -12.59
CA ILE A 222 3.99 -3.06 -12.67
C ILE A 222 3.64 -2.50 -14.05
N LYS A 223 4.53 -2.64 -15.05
CA LYS A 223 4.26 -2.29 -16.45
C LYS A 223 3.00 -2.94 -17.05
N PRO A 224 2.48 -4.11 -16.60
CA PRO A 224 1.16 -4.59 -17.01
C PRO A 224 -0.02 -3.62 -16.79
N ILE A 225 0.15 -2.60 -15.91
CA ILE A 225 -0.89 -1.63 -15.57
C ILE A 225 -0.90 -0.44 -16.55
N PHE A 226 0.23 -0.06 -17.14
CA PHE A 226 0.40 1.22 -17.87
C PHE A 226 1.26 1.15 -19.14
N GLY A 227 1.72 -0.03 -19.58
CA GLY A 227 2.61 -0.14 -20.74
C GLY A 227 4.09 0.12 -20.40
N HIS A 228 4.93 0.24 -21.42
CA HIS A 228 6.29 0.75 -21.26
C HIS A 228 6.34 2.26 -21.51
N THR A 229 6.45 3.00 -20.41
CA THR A 229 6.53 4.47 -20.35
C THR A 229 7.98 4.99 -20.38
N PHE A 230 8.83 4.42 -21.24
CA PHE A 230 10.25 4.78 -21.47
C PHE A 230 10.96 5.42 -20.26
N GLY A 231 11.44 6.67 -20.34
CA GLY A 231 12.14 7.37 -19.25
C GLY A 231 11.30 7.63 -18.00
N ALA A 232 9.97 7.74 -18.12
CA ALA A 232 9.06 7.86 -16.98
C ALA A 232 8.87 6.53 -16.21
N ALA A 233 9.14 5.38 -16.84
CA ALA A 233 8.87 4.07 -16.26
C ALA A 233 9.59 3.81 -14.93
N GLY A 234 10.79 4.36 -14.75
CA GLY A 234 11.51 4.27 -13.47
C GLY A 234 10.82 5.04 -12.34
N ILE A 235 10.49 6.31 -12.57
CA ILE A 235 9.85 7.14 -11.53
C ILE A 235 8.41 6.70 -11.23
N ILE A 236 7.70 6.15 -12.21
CA ILE A 236 6.37 5.53 -12.02
C ILE A 236 6.49 4.24 -11.19
N ASN A 237 7.49 3.37 -11.46
CA ASN A 237 7.81 2.22 -10.59
C ASN A 237 8.04 2.66 -9.14
N VAL A 238 8.86 3.69 -8.91
CA VAL A 238 9.14 4.22 -7.57
C VAL A 238 7.88 4.77 -6.88
N ALA A 239 7.11 5.62 -7.56
CA ALA A 239 5.90 6.22 -7.00
C ALA A 239 4.88 5.16 -6.55
N ALA A 240 4.66 4.14 -7.39
CA ALA A 240 3.79 3.03 -7.07
C ALA A 240 4.34 2.13 -5.95
N THR A 241 5.64 1.84 -5.90
CA THR A 241 6.24 1.07 -4.79
C THR A 241 6.16 1.83 -3.46
N ALA A 242 6.38 3.15 -3.45
CA ALA A 242 6.18 3.97 -2.25
C ALA A 242 4.70 3.97 -1.78
N LEU A 243 3.74 3.94 -2.71
CA LEU A 243 2.32 3.74 -2.38
C LEU A 243 2.03 2.32 -1.85
N MET A 244 2.63 1.27 -2.42
CA MET A 244 2.47 -0.11 -1.93
C MET A 244 2.99 -0.27 -0.49
N LEU A 245 4.18 0.30 -0.19
CA LEU A 245 4.77 0.32 1.14
C LEU A 245 3.85 1.03 2.15
N LYS A 246 3.47 2.27 1.83
CA LYS A 246 2.58 3.12 2.65
C LYS A 246 1.23 2.47 2.96
N ASN A 247 0.64 1.79 1.98
CA ASN A 247 -0.65 1.12 2.10
C ASN A 247 -0.53 -0.33 2.64
N LYS A 248 0.69 -0.85 2.79
CA LYS A 248 1.02 -2.28 3.07
C LYS A 248 0.28 -3.25 2.14
N SER A 249 0.12 -2.84 0.87
CA SER A 249 -0.68 -3.56 -0.12
C SER A 249 0.15 -3.80 -1.37
N PHE A 250 0.46 -5.07 -1.66
CA PHE A 250 1.12 -5.45 -2.90
C PHE A 250 0.11 -5.46 -4.05
N VAL A 251 0.39 -4.80 -5.17
CA VAL A 251 -0.49 -4.85 -6.35
C VAL A 251 -0.38 -6.19 -7.05
N GLN A 252 -1.47 -6.67 -7.67
CA GLN A 252 -1.42 -7.88 -8.47
C GLN A 252 -0.51 -7.66 -9.69
N GLN A 253 0.39 -8.60 -9.92
CA GLN A 253 1.29 -8.63 -11.07
C GLN A 253 0.89 -9.80 -12.00
N SER A 254 1.13 -9.65 -13.30
CA SER A 254 0.38 -10.37 -14.34
C SER A 254 0.54 -11.89 -14.37
N THR A 255 1.71 -12.42 -14.00
CA THR A 255 2.21 -13.67 -14.62
C THR A 255 2.77 -14.71 -13.65
N SER A 256 2.05 -14.97 -12.56
CA SER A 256 2.22 -16.20 -11.78
C SER A 256 0.88 -16.77 -11.31
N ARG A 257 0.21 -17.53 -12.18
CA ARG A 257 -1.03 -18.29 -11.87
C ARG A 257 -0.83 -19.42 -10.84
N ARG A 258 0.38 -19.57 -10.29
CA ARG A 258 0.70 -20.40 -9.10
C ARG A 258 1.59 -19.62 -8.13
N TRP A 259 0.99 -18.73 -7.34
CA TRP A 259 1.35 -18.69 -5.92
C TRP A 259 0.44 -19.68 -5.21
N THR A 260 1.00 -20.76 -4.67
CA THR A 260 0.23 -21.73 -3.89
C THR A 260 -0.29 -21.08 -2.62
N ARG A 261 -1.45 -21.56 -2.14
CA ARG A 261 -1.97 -21.20 -0.81
C ARG A 261 -0.87 -21.48 0.23
N ASN A 262 -0.78 -20.62 1.25
CA ASN A 262 0.29 -20.54 2.28
C ASN A 262 1.50 -19.67 1.90
N ALA A 263 1.27 -18.37 1.69
CA ALA A 263 2.24 -17.34 2.06
C ALA A 263 1.86 -16.84 3.46
N ILE A 264 2.59 -17.28 4.49
CA ILE A 264 2.45 -16.80 5.88
C ILE A 264 3.65 -15.90 6.17
N THR A 265 3.40 -14.61 6.35
CA THR A 265 4.44 -13.66 6.74
C THR A 265 4.76 -13.84 8.23
N ILE A 266 6.03 -14.13 8.55
CA ILE A 266 6.56 -14.16 9.92
C ILE A 266 7.67 -13.12 10.01
N ILE A 267 7.59 -12.23 11.00
CA ILE A 267 8.49 -11.08 11.19
C ILE A 267 9.65 -11.47 12.12
N SER A 268 10.83 -10.87 11.91
CA SER A 268 12.03 -11.07 12.75
C SER A 268 12.45 -9.75 13.43
N PRO A 269 12.97 -9.74 14.68
CA PRO A 269 13.01 -8.49 15.49
C PRO A 269 14.20 -7.55 15.25
N LYS A 270 15.18 -7.93 14.43
CA LYS A 270 16.58 -7.42 14.50
C LYS A 270 16.84 -5.95 14.09
N VAL A 271 15.84 -5.15 13.76
CA VAL A 271 16.03 -3.74 13.36
C VAL A 271 16.07 -2.80 14.58
N GLN A 272 15.46 -3.20 15.71
CA GLN A 272 15.21 -2.29 16.83
C GLN A 272 16.49 -1.86 17.59
N GLU A 273 17.58 -2.63 17.54
CA GLU A 273 18.87 -2.29 18.15
C GLU A 273 19.65 -1.19 17.40
N ARG A 274 19.24 -0.82 16.17
CA ARG A 274 20.01 0.09 15.30
C ARG A 274 19.68 1.59 15.48
N LEU A 275 18.77 1.93 16.40
CA LEU A 275 18.32 3.31 16.64
C LEU A 275 19.10 4.07 17.72
N ASP A 276 19.91 3.38 18.53
CA ASP A 276 20.55 3.94 19.74
C ASP A 276 22.06 4.29 19.59
N LEU A 277 22.62 4.34 18.37
CA LEU A 277 24.06 4.56 18.16
C LEU A 277 24.39 5.69 17.17
N GLU A 278 24.94 6.79 17.69
CA GLU A 278 25.69 7.78 16.92
C GLU A 278 27.02 7.18 16.39
N THR A 279 27.50 7.58 15.19
CA THR A 279 28.78 8.32 15.01
C THR A 279 29.24 8.52 13.53
N ARG A 280 29.41 9.80 13.17
CA ARG A 280 30.53 10.44 12.42
C ARG A 280 31.12 9.88 11.09
N PHE A 281 30.94 10.65 10.00
CA PHE A 281 31.88 10.93 8.87
C PHE A 281 32.14 9.78 7.82
N ARG A 282 32.72 9.94 6.59
CA ARG A 282 33.25 11.10 5.82
C ARG A 282 32.87 11.10 4.29
N TRP A 283 33.83 10.96 3.36
CA TRP A 283 33.82 11.10 1.87
C TRP A 283 34.95 10.22 1.25
N PRO A 284 35.11 9.99 -0.09
CA PRO A 284 34.50 10.65 -1.27
C PRO A 284 33.91 9.70 -2.37
N LEU A 285 33.45 10.31 -3.49
CA LEU A 285 33.37 9.89 -4.93
C LEU A 285 33.75 8.44 -5.34
N GLN A 286 33.20 7.75 -6.37
CA GLN A 286 32.36 8.08 -7.55
C GLN A 286 31.76 6.74 -8.11
N SER A 287 30.83 6.73 -9.08
CA SER A 287 30.19 5.54 -9.75
C SER A 287 28.88 4.97 -9.14
N GLU A 288 28.23 4.04 -9.87
CA GLU A 288 26.80 4.10 -10.31
C GLU A 288 26.28 2.68 -10.90
N VAL A 289 25.07 2.16 -11.34
CA VAL A 289 23.58 1.96 -10.99
C VAL A 289 23.29 0.44 -10.74
N SER A 290 22.18 -0.07 -10.17
CA SER A 290 20.74 -0.05 -10.54
C SER A 290 19.84 0.37 -9.36
N LEU A 291 18.81 1.21 -9.55
CA LEU A 291 18.08 1.82 -8.43
C LEU A 291 17.11 0.85 -7.74
N LEU A 292 17.33 0.61 -6.44
CA LEU A 292 16.60 -0.34 -5.60
C LEU A 292 16.02 0.40 -4.37
N LEU A 293 14.72 0.71 -4.38
CA LEU A 293 14.03 1.15 -3.16
C LEU A 293 13.64 -0.06 -2.33
N LEU A 294 14.25 -0.17 -1.16
CA LEU A 294 13.84 -1.05 -0.08
C LEU A 294 13.83 -0.26 1.23
N VAL A 295 12.91 -0.64 2.10
CA VAL A 295 12.56 0.09 3.33
C VAL A 295 12.34 -0.97 4.41
N SER A 296 13.13 -0.92 5.48
CA SER A 296 13.02 -1.88 6.58
C SER A 296 11.82 -1.56 7.47
N LEU A 297 10.92 -2.54 7.62
CA LEU A 297 10.02 -2.76 8.76
C LEU A 297 9.65 -1.54 9.63
N HIS A 298 8.42 -1.05 9.47
CA HIS A 298 7.34 -1.53 10.35
C HIS A 298 5.94 -1.17 9.82
N LEU A 299 4.94 -1.79 10.46
CA LEU A 299 3.67 -1.19 10.92
C LEU A 299 2.45 -2.07 10.56
N GLN A 300 1.73 -2.52 11.58
CA GLN A 300 0.43 -3.21 11.44
C GLN A 300 -0.57 -2.35 10.66
N ILE A 301 -1.58 -2.97 10.02
CA ILE A 301 -2.64 -2.18 9.36
C ILE A 301 -3.60 -1.64 10.43
N PHE A 302 -3.30 -0.41 10.85
CA PHE A 302 -4.18 0.46 11.62
C PHE A 302 -4.82 1.50 10.69
N PHE A 303 -6.09 1.80 10.89
CA PHE A 303 -6.79 2.91 10.26
C PHE A 303 -6.97 4.01 11.31
N LYS A 304 -6.52 5.23 11.06
CA LYS A 304 -6.85 6.37 11.92
C LYS A 304 -7.15 7.61 11.08
N GLU A 305 -8.43 7.83 10.80
CA GLU A 305 -8.95 9.03 10.17
C GLU A 305 -10.32 9.32 10.79
N SER A 306 -10.40 10.28 11.72
CA SER A 306 -11.56 10.42 12.63
C SER A 306 -12.80 11.05 12.01
N ARG A 307 -12.79 11.38 10.71
CA ARG A 307 -13.94 11.85 9.91
C ARG A 307 -13.85 11.36 8.45
N MET A 308 -14.45 10.22 8.14
CA MET A 308 -14.63 9.73 6.77
C MET A 308 -16.11 9.84 6.35
N ARG A 309 -16.40 10.28 5.13
CA ARG A 309 -17.78 10.36 4.59
C ARG A 309 -18.22 9.02 3.99
N PHE A 310 -19.50 8.68 4.15
CA PHE A 310 -20.15 7.46 3.64
C PHE A 310 -19.77 7.12 2.19
N ASP A 311 -19.81 8.09 1.27
CA ASP A 311 -19.52 7.90 -0.15
C ASP A 311 -18.05 7.55 -0.47
N LYS A 312 -17.10 7.85 0.43
CA LYS A 312 -15.72 7.33 0.37
C LYS A 312 -15.63 5.92 0.95
N LEU A 313 -16.25 5.70 2.11
CA LEU A 313 -16.28 4.40 2.79
C LEU A 313 -16.92 3.32 1.90
N TYR A 314 -18.04 3.65 1.25
CA TYR A 314 -18.75 2.78 0.31
C TYR A 314 -17.93 2.44 -0.94
N LYS A 315 -17.17 3.40 -1.50
CA LYS A 315 -16.30 3.15 -2.66
C LYS A 315 -15.12 2.24 -2.32
N GLN A 316 -14.49 2.42 -1.17
CA GLN A 316 -13.46 1.50 -0.66
C GLN A 316 -14.05 0.12 -0.36
N TYR A 317 -15.27 0.07 0.16
CA TYR A 317 -16.01 -1.17 0.44
C TYR A 317 -16.39 -1.96 -0.83
N ASP A 318 -16.88 -1.34 -1.91
CA ASP A 318 -17.19 -2.06 -3.17
C ASP A 318 -15.92 -2.58 -3.87
N TYR A 319 -14.76 -1.94 -3.62
CA TYR A 319 -13.46 -2.49 -4.00
C TYR A 319 -13.10 -3.75 -3.17
N LEU A 320 -13.22 -3.71 -1.83
CA LEU A 320 -12.99 -4.86 -0.95
C LEU A 320 -13.96 -6.04 -1.19
N LYS A 321 -15.20 -5.74 -1.59
CA LYS A 321 -16.24 -6.71 -1.96
C LYS A 321 -15.82 -7.59 -3.14
N LYS A 322 -15.13 -7.02 -4.14
CA LYS A 322 -14.54 -7.77 -5.28
C LYS A 322 -13.41 -8.72 -4.85
N LEU A 323 -12.82 -8.49 -3.67
CA LEU A 323 -11.72 -9.26 -3.11
C LEU A 323 -12.15 -10.24 -1.99
N ARG A 324 -13.46 -10.54 -1.85
CA ARG A 324 -14.02 -11.40 -0.78
C ARG A 324 -13.49 -11.05 0.63
N SER A 325 -13.29 -9.76 0.88
CA SER A 325 -12.44 -9.29 1.98
C SER A 325 -13.20 -8.69 3.18
N VAL A 326 -12.44 -8.58 4.28
CA VAL A 326 -12.88 -8.12 5.60
C VAL A 326 -13.08 -6.61 5.60
N LEU A 327 -14.17 -6.14 6.20
CA LEU A 327 -14.31 -4.74 6.60
C LEU A 327 -13.61 -4.56 7.96
N TYR A 328 -12.64 -3.66 8.00
CA TYR A 328 -11.97 -3.23 9.22
C TYR A 328 -12.17 -1.72 9.37
N TYR A 329 -12.58 -1.29 10.55
CA TYR A 329 -12.65 0.10 10.96
C TYR A 329 -11.87 0.27 12.27
N GLN A 330 -11.21 1.41 12.40
CA GLN A 330 -10.60 1.86 13.65
C GLN A 330 -10.77 3.37 13.76
N GLY A 331 -11.10 3.84 14.97
CA GLY A 331 -11.28 5.26 15.25
C GLY A 331 -12.42 5.53 16.22
N VAL A 332 -12.93 6.75 16.14
CA VAL A 332 -13.95 7.34 17.03
C VAL A 332 -15.34 6.80 16.69
N VAL A 333 -15.95 6.07 17.62
CA VAL A 333 -17.27 5.45 17.40
C VAL A 333 -18.40 6.48 17.63
N THR A 334 -18.61 7.34 16.63
CA THR A 334 -19.73 8.29 16.59
C THR A 334 -21.03 7.63 16.12
N HIS A 335 -22.17 8.29 16.36
CA HIS A 335 -23.47 7.84 15.84
C HIS A 335 -23.53 7.83 14.30
N GLU A 336 -22.80 8.72 13.62
CA GLU A 336 -22.68 8.75 12.16
C GLU A 336 -21.96 7.48 11.64
N ILE A 337 -20.79 7.17 12.21
CA ILE A 337 -20.01 5.96 11.89
C ILE A 337 -20.80 4.68 12.18
N LEU A 338 -21.55 4.66 13.29
CA LEU A 338 -22.46 3.55 13.61
C LEU A 338 -23.55 3.38 12.54
N GLY A 339 -24.13 4.47 12.05
CA GLY A 339 -25.11 4.48 10.97
C GLY A 339 -24.54 3.93 9.65
N ASP A 340 -23.41 4.48 9.21
CA ASP A 340 -22.68 4.08 8.00
C ASP A 340 -22.34 2.58 8.01
N LEU A 341 -21.74 2.09 9.10
CA LEU A 341 -21.38 0.68 9.27
C LEU A 341 -22.61 -0.23 9.34
N THR A 342 -23.70 0.23 9.96
CA THR A 342 -24.98 -0.50 10.02
C THR A 342 -25.62 -0.60 8.64
N GLN A 343 -25.60 0.46 7.83
CA GLN A 343 -26.11 0.45 6.46
C GLN A 343 -25.27 -0.46 5.54
N ILE A 344 -23.94 -0.44 5.71
CA ILE A 344 -23.02 -1.37 5.04
C ILE A 344 -23.37 -2.82 5.41
N LEU A 345 -23.53 -3.14 6.69
CA LEU A 345 -23.87 -4.50 7.15
C LEU A 345 -25.27 -4.93 6.69
N LYS A 346 -26.25 -4.00 6.69
CA LYS A 346 -27.62 -4.22 6.18
C LYS A 346 -27.63 -4.66 4.72
N SER A 347 -26.67 -4.20 3.91
CA SER A 347 -26.53 -4.57 2.50
C SER A 347 -26.04 -6.01 2.25
N ARG A 348 -25.45 -6.68 3.26
CA ARG A 348 -24.89 -8.03 3.11
C ARG A 348 -25.87 -9.17 3.40
N ILE A 349 -26.91 -8.90 4.18
CA ILE A 349 -27.77 -9.96 4.75
C ILE A 349 -29.03 -10.08 3.91
N ALA A 350 -29.21 -11.19 3.18
CA ALA A 350 -30.38 -11.38 2.32
C ALA A 350 -31.67 -11.65 3.13
N ASN A 351 -31.58 -12.39 4.24
CA ASN A 351 -32.74 -12.79 5.04
C ASN A 351 -33.16 -11.68 6.03
N GLU A 352 -34.33 -11.06 5.82
CA GLU A 352 -34.86 -9.96 6.66
C GLU A 352 -35.00 -10.32 8.15
N LYS A 353 -35.44 -11.54 8.49
CA LYS A 353 -35.59 -11.96 9.89
C LYS A 353 -34.22 -12.06 10.58
N ARG A 354 -33.20 -12.58 9.90
CA ARG A 354 -31.82 -12.61 10.46
C ARG A 354 -31.13 -11.26 10.41
N LYS A 355 -31.41 -10.41 9.41
CA LYS A 355 -30.89 -9.04 9.28
C LYS A 355 -31.15 -8.24 10.55
N ASN A 356 -32.39 -8.20 11.03
CA ASN A 356 -32.71 -7.49 12.26
C ASN A 356 -32.06 -8.11 13.51
N ARG A 357 -31.88 -9.44 13.57
CA ARG A 357 -31.17 -10.10 14.69
C ARG A 357 -29.68 -9.73 14.72
N ILE A 358 -29.01 -9.79 13.58
CA ILE A 358 -27.57 -9.48 13.40
C ILE A 358 -27.29 -7.98 13.61
N LEU A 359 -28.10 -7.09 13.04
CA LEU A 359 -27.87 -5.64 13.16
C LEU A 359 -28.01 -5.14 14.60
N ASN A 360 -28.98 -5.66 15.38
CA ASN A 360 -29.08 -5.35 16.80
C ASN A 360 -27.80 -5.75 17.55
N VAL A 361 -27.30 -6.97 17.35
CA VAL A 361 -26.06 -7.43 17.98
C VAL A 361 -24.85 -6.60 17.56
N PHE A 362 -24.76 -6.22 16.29
CA PHE A 362 -23.70 -5.33 15.81
C PHE A 362 -23.75 -3.96 16.50
N VAL A 363 -24.94 -3.38 16.64
CA VAL A 363 -25.13 -2.11 17.35
C VAL A 363 -24.68 -2.23 18.81
N GLU A 364 -25.10 -3.26 19.55
CA GLU A 364 -24.65 -3.48 20.94
C GLU A 364 -23.14 -3.70 21.05
N MET A 365 -22.52 -4.49 20.16
CA MET A 365 -21.07 -4.71 20.13
C MET A 365 -20.28 -3.40 19.92
N VAL A 366 -20.83 -2.47 19.15
CA VAL A 366 -20.20 -1.18 18.82
C VAL A 366 -20.50 -0.12 19.89
N GLN A 367 -21.69 -0.13 20.51
CA GLN A 367 -21.98 0.69 21.69
C GLN A 367 -21.09 0.31 22.88
N ASN A 368 -20.77 -0.98 23.08
CA ASN A 368 -19.82 -1.42 24.10
C ASN A 368 -18.43 -0.76 23.94
N VAL A 369 -17.93 -0.59 22.71
CA VAL A 369 -16.68 0.15 22.46
C VAL A 369 -16.82 1.61 22.91
N SER A 370 -17.91 2.28 22.53
CA SER A 370 -18.13 3.69 22.89
C SER A 370 -18.28 3.90 24.42
N HIS A 371 -18.91 2.94 25.10
CA HIS A 371 -19.12 2.97 26.55
C HIS A 371 -17.82 2.71 27.33
N TYR A 372 -17.17 1.56 27.08
CA TYR A 372 -16.10 1.03 27.93
C TYR A 372 -14.68 1.44 27.51
N SER A 373 -14.46 2.01 26.32
CA SER A 373 -13.09 2.35 25.90
C SER A 373 -12.43 3.37 26.83
N LEU A 374 -11.20 3.07 27.21
CA LEU A 374 -10.29 3.97 27.93
C LEU A 374 -9.92 5.20 27.09
N GLU A 375 -9.78 5.03 25.77
CA GLU A 375 -9.52 6.12 24.83
C GLU A 375 -10.84 6.77 24.39
N LYS A 376 -10.95 8.10 24.55
CA LYS A 376 -12.13 8.88 24.13
C LYS A 376 -11.73 10.13 23.36
N GLU A 377 -12.40 10.38 22.23
CA GLU A 377 -12.19 11.55 21.36
C GLU A 377 -13.55 12.22 21.14
N GLY A 378 -13.68 13.51 21.46
CA GLY A 378 -14.96 14.24 21.37
C GLY A 378 -16.10 13.67 22.26
N GLY A 379 -15.76 12.93 23.31
CA GLY A 379 -16.72 12.25 24.21
C GLY A 379 -17.12 10.83 23.80
N TYR A 380 -16.79 10.40 22.57
CA TYR A 380 -17.05 9.06 22.06
C TYR A 380 -15.85 8.14 22.30
N GLY A 381 -16.11 6.85 22.58
CA GLY A 381 -15.03 5.86 22.73
C GLY A 381 -14.33 5.53 21.40
N VAL A 382 -13.02 5.34 21.46
CA VAL A 382 -12.17 4.91 20.34
C VAL A 382 -12.01 3.39 20.37
N GLY A 383 -12.06 2.73 19.21
CA GLY A 383 -11.76 1.30 19.14
C GLY A 383 -11.75 0.73 17.73
N LEU A 384 -11.81 -0.59 17.66
CA LEU A 384 -11.73 -1.43 16.46
C LEU A 384 -13.06 -2.11 16.19
N ILE A 385 -13.43 -2.22 14.92
CA ILE A 385 -14.62 -2.95 14.45
C ILE A 385 -14.22 -3.80 13.23
N LEU A 386 -14.55 -5.09 13.25
CA LEU A 386 -14.20 -6.08 12.24
C LEU A 386 -15.46 -6.81 11.78
N VAL A 387 -15.70 -6.87 10.47
CA VAL A 387 -16.75 -7.70 9.86
C VAL A 387 -16.12 -8.59 8.79
N LYS A 388 -16.03 -9.88 9.09
CA LYS A 388 -15.47 -10.91 8.20
C LYS A 388 -16.55 -11.90 7.80
N GLU A 389 -16.54 -12.30 6.53
CA GLU A 389 -17.44 -13.30 5.98
C GLU A 389 -16.59 -14.42 5.37
N LYS A 390 -16.89 -15.68 5.69
CA LYS A 390 -16.21 -16.86 5.14
C LYS A 390 -17.15 -18.07 5.26
N ASP A 391 -17.29 -18.85 4.19
CA ASP A 391 -18.02 -20.12 4.16
C ASP A 391 -19.43 -20.04 4.79
N HIS A 392 -20.21 -19.01 4.40
CA HIS A 392 -21.54 -18.69 4.94
C HIS A 392 -21.60 -18.37 6.45
N ILE A 393 -20.45 -18.14 7.10
CA ILE A 393 -20.35 -17.63 8.48
C ILE A 393 -19.92 -16.15 8.45
N LEU A 394 -20.70 -15.33 9.15
CA LEU A 394 -20.40 -13.93 9.43
C LEU A 394 -19.79 -13.82 10.83
N LYS A 395 -18.52 -13.41 10.91
CA LYS A 395 -17.82 -13.05 12.15
C LYS A 395 -17.88 -11.54 12.32
N LEU A 396 -18.50 -11.09 13.42
CA LEU A 396 -18.37 -9.74 13.94
C LEU A 396 -17.28 -9.74 15.01
N SER A 397 -16.49 -8.69 15.12
CA SER A 397 -15.60 -8.48 16.27
C SER A 397 -15.44 -7.00 16.58
N THR A 398 -15.34 -6.67 17.85
CA THR A 398 -14.96 -5.33 18.32
C THR A 398 -13.82 -5.43 19.33
N ALA A 399 -13.03 -4.36 19.48
CA ALA A 399 -11.96 -4.32 20.46
C ALA A 399 -11.60 -2.89 20.87
N ASN A 400 -11.11 -2.70 22.08
CA ASN A 400 -10.72 -1.40 22.64
C ASN A 400 -9.81 -1.58 23.86
N PHE A 401 -9.13 -0.50 24.28
CA PHE A 401 -8.43 -0.51 25.56
C PHE A 401 -9.39 -0.30 26.73
N LEU A 402 -9.05 -0.85 27.90
CA LEU A 402 -9.76 -0.74 29.18
C LEU A 402 -8.77 -0.35 30.29
N SER A 403 -9.25 0.38 31.30
CA SER A 403 -8.54 0.50 32.58
C SER A 403 -8.55 -0.84 33.34
N PRO A 404 -7.62 -1.08 34.30
CA PRO A 404 -7.59 -2.33 35.08
C PRO A 404 -8.88 -2.63 35.84
N GLU A 405 -9.51 -1.59 36.41
CA GLU A 405 -10.76 -1.68 37.18
C GLU A 405 -11.93 -2.02 36.25
N THR A 406 -11.96 -1.40 35.07
CA THR A 406 -12.96 -1.65 34.03
C THR A 406 -12.80 -3.07 33.46
N ALA A 407 -11.56 -3.52 33.25
CA ALA A 407 -11.26 -4.87 32.77
C ALA A 407 -11.71 -5.94 33.77
N SER A 408 -11.32 -5.82 35.04
CA SER A 408 -11.75 -6.72 36.12
C SER A 408 -13.28 -6.76 36.25
N SER A 409 -13.91 -5.58 36.35
CA SER A 409 -15.36 -5.47 36.47
C SER A 409 -16.13 -5.96 35.25
N LEU A 410 -15.54 -5.94 34.05
CA LEU A 410 -16.15 -6.49 32.84
C LEU A 410 -15.93 -8.00 32.76
N GLN A 411 -14.73 -8.49 33.07
CA GLN A 411 -14.41 -9.91 33.06
C GLN A 411 -15.37 -10.72 33.96
N THR A 412 -15.52 -10.34 35.24
CA THR A 412 -16.45 -11.02 36.16
C THR A 412 -17.91 -11.04 35.64
N LYS A 413 -18.34 -10.00 34.91
CA LYS A 413 -19.69 -9.95 34.30
C LYS A 413 -19.81 -10.90 33.11
N LEU A 414 -18.81 -10.94 32.23
CA LEU A 414 -18.83 -11.83 31.06
C LEU A 414 -18.69 -13.29 31.47
N ASP A 415 -17.81 -13.61 32.42
CA ASP A 415 -17.62 -14.96 32.95
C ASP A 415 -18.91 -15.48 33.59
N HIS A 416 -19.60 -14.65 34.40
CA HIS A 416 -20.92 -14.99 34.94
C HIS A 416 -21.98 -15.19 33.84
N PHE A 417 -22.07 -14.29 32.84
CA PHE A 417 -23.05 -14.47 31.75
C PHE A 417 -22.75 -15.69 30.87
N LEU A 418 -21.50 -16.14 30.78
CA LEU A 418 -21.09 -17.35 30.06
C LEU A 418 -21.27 -18.64 30.89
N SER A 419 -21.49 -18.55 32.21
CA SER A 419 -21.85 -19.71 33.05
C SER A 419 -23.35 -20.02 33.08
N LEU A 420 -24.21 -19.13 32.60
CA LEU A 420 -25.67 -19.28 32.62
C LEU A 420 -26.18 -20.14 31.44
N THR A 421 -27.20 -20.96 31.70
CA THR A 421 -27.96 -21.68 30.66
C THR A 421 -28.90 -20.75 29.89
N GLU A 422 -29.39 -21.20 28.73
CA GLU A 422 -30.34 -20.42 27.90
C GLU A 422 -31.64 -20.06 28.65
N ALA A 423 -32.07 -20.91 29.59
CA ALA A 423 -33.23 -20.65 30.44
C ALA A 423 -32.96 -19.49 31.42
N GLU A 424 -31.85 -19.54 32.16
CA GLU A 424 -31.47 -18.50 33.14
C GLU A 424 -31.17 -17.16 32.45
N VAL A 425 -30.51 -17.17 31.28
CA VAL A 425 -30.30 -15.96 30.46
C VAL A 425 -31.63 -15.31 30.05
N LYS A 426 -32.66 -16.13 29.76
CA LYS A 426 -34.01 -15.64 29.39
C LYS A 426 -34.75 -15.09 30.61
N GLU A 427 -34.61 -15.70 31.77
CA GLU A 427 -35.21 -15.25 33.04
C GLU A 427 -34.58 -13.93 33.52
N LEU A 428 -33.25 -13.87 33.64
CA LEU A 428 -32.49 -12.67 34.02
C LEU A 428 -32.74 -11.49 33.07
N TYR A 429 -33.00 -11.76 31.79
CA TYR A 429 -33.40 -10.75 30.80
C TYR A 429 -34.84 -10.23 31.03
N LEU A 430 -35.77 -11.08 31.47
CA LEU A 430 -37.14 -10.67 31.81
C LEU A 430 -37.19 -9.87 33.12
N GLU A 431 -36.41 -10.24 34.14
CA GLU A 431 -36.27 -9.48 35.38
C GLU A 431 -35.77 -8.05 35.13
N LYS A 432 -34.68 -7.91 34.35
CA LYS A 432 -34.09 -6.61 33.97
C LYS A 432 -34.99 -5.72 33.10
N ILE A 433 -36.08 -6.27 32.56
CA ILE A 433 -37.12 -5.50 31.84
C ILE A 433 -38.30 -5.14 32.75
N LYS A 434 -38.61 -5.97 33.75
CA LYS A 434 -39.72 -5.74 34.69
C LYS A 434 -39.34 -4.81 35.86
N GLY A 435 -38.09 -4.81 36.30
CA GLY A 435 -37.62 -3.97 37.40
C GLY A 435 -37.59 -2.47 37.04
N GLU A 436 -37.89 -1.61 38.02
CA GLU A 436 -37.75 -0.16 37.85
C GLU A 436 -36.30 0.22 37.53
N ARG A 437 -36.11 1.13 36.57
CA ARG A 437 -34.78 1.61 36.18
C ARG A 437 -34.20 2.49 37.30
N PRO A 438 -33.04 2.15 37.90
CA PRO A 438 -32.36 3.06 38.83
C PRO A 438 -32.01 4.37 38.10
N LYS A 439 -32.31 5.52 38.71
CA LYS A 439 -32.20 6.86 38.07
C LYS A 439 -30.79 7.23 37.55
N HIS A 440 -29.75 6.47 37.91
CA HIS A 440 -28.37 6.65 37.44
C HIS A 440 -27.83 5.49 36.57
N SER A 441 -28.67 4.51 36.21
CA SER A 441 -28.26 3.35 35.41
C SER A 441 -28.16 3.69 33.91
N LYS A 442 -26.93 3.90 33.41
CA LYS A 442 -26.64 4.13 31.97
C LYS A 442 -26.67 2.83 31.13
N GLY A 443 -27.65 1.96 31.33
CA GLY A 443 -27.99 0.83 30.43
C GLY A 443 -27.00 -0.34 30.31
N ALA A 444 -25.78 -0.22 30.85
CA ALA A 444 -24.60 -1.05 30.61
C ALA A 444 -24.63 -2.52 31.13
N GLY A 445 -25.81 -3.14 31.18
CA GLY A 445 -26.03 -4.51 31.64
C GLY A 445 -27.12 -5.29 30.90
N LEU A 446 -27.70 -4.70 29.84
CA LEU A 446 -28.65 -5.36 28.92
C LEU A 446 -27.95 -5.85 27.64
N GLY A 447 -27.07 -5.03 27.05
CA GLY A 447 -26.43 -5.32 25.75
C GLY A 447 -25.73 -6.68 25.67
N PHE A 448 -24.95 -7.09 26.68
CA PHE A 448 -24.30 -8.42 26.67
C PHE A 448 -25.28 -9.60 26.74
N LEU A 449 -26.38 -9.48 27.50
CA LEU A 449 -27.45 -10.49 27.53
C LEU A 449 -28.21 -10.52 26.19
N GLU A 450 -28.40 -9.37 25.57
CA GLU A 450 -29.01 -9.27 24.25
C GLU A 450 -28.10 -9.85 23.15
N ILE A 451 -26.78 -9.64 23.23
CA ILE A 451 -25.79 -10.29 22.36
C ILE A 451 -25.86 -11.81 22.51
N LEU A 452 -25.87 -12.36 23.74
CA LEU A 452 -26.00 -13.81 23.96
C LEU A 452 -27.28 -14.35 23.32
N ARG A 453 -28.44 -13.83 23.74
CA ARG A 453 -29.77 -14.25 23.27
C ARG A 453 -29.97 -14.10 21.75
N LYS A 454 -29.28 -13.14 21.12
CA LYS A 454 -29.37 -12.90 19.66
C LYS A 454 -28.22 -13.51 18.85
N SER A 455 -27.20 -14.13 19.44
CA SER A 455 -26.12 -14.82 18.72
C SER A 455 -26.51 -16.22 18.22
N ASP A 456 -25.78 -16.79 17.25
CA ASP A 456 -25.93 -18.19 16.82
C ASP A 456 -24.95 -19.15 17.53
N PHE A 457 -23.99 -18.58 18.28
CA PHE A 457 -22.93 -19.27 19.02
C PHE A 457 -22.53 -18.39 20.21
N PRO A 458 -22.11 -18.94 21.36
CA PRO A 458 -21.54 -18.17 22.46
C PRO A 458 -20.47 -17.20 21.98
N PHE A 459 -20.54 -15.95 22.44
CA PHE A 459 -19.51 -14.96 22.10
C PHE A 459 -18.17 -15.36 22.71
N ARG A 460 -17.08 -14.90 22.10
CA ARG A 460 -15.72 -15.04 22.66
C ARG A 460 -15.21 -13.67 23.09
N SER A 461 -14.65 -13.58 24.28
CA SER A 461 -13.92 -12.42 24.78
C SER A 461 -12.46 -12.75 25.07
N SER A 462 -11.58 -11.76 24.97
CA SER A 462 -10.18 -11.83 25.42
C SER A 462 -9.83 -10.54 26.17
N PHE A 463 -8.97 -10.65 27.19
CA PHE A 463 -8.46 -9.54 28.00
C PHE A 463 -6.92 -9.63 28.04
N GLU A 464 -6.26 -9.02 27.07
CA GLU A 464 -4.80 -9.08 26.93
C GLU A 464 -4.14 -7.91 27.67
N LYS A 465 -3.32 -8.20 28.68
CA LYS A 465 -2.65 -7.16 29.47
C LYS A 465 -1.54 -6.49 28.65
N THR A 466 -1.60 -5.16 28.53
CA THR A 466 -0.62 -4.34 27.81
C THR A 466 0.61 -4.04 28.67
N PRO A 467 1.76 -3.65 28.07
CA PRO A 467 2.95 -3.22 28.82
C PRO A 467 2.67 -2.06 29.80
N ASN A 468 1.70 -1.20 29.46
CA ASN A 468 1.34 -0.02 30.25
C ASN A 468 0.31 -0.33 31.36
N GLY A 469 0.15 -1.60 31.74
CA GLY A 469 -0.77 -2.04 32.81
C GLY A 469 -2.25 -2.13 32.44
N ASN A 470 -2.71 -1.33 31.46
CA ASN A 470 -4.05 -1.37 30.87
C ASN A 470 -4.32 -2.70 30.14
N TYR A 471 -5.58 -2.97 29.78
CA TYR A 471 -5.98 -4.18 29.06
C TYR A 471 -6.46 -3.85 27.64
N PHE A 472 -6.12 -4.69 26.67
CA PHE A 472 -6.74 -4.73 25.35
C PHE A 472 -7.86 -5.76 25.38
N PHE A 473 -9.10 -5.29 25.31
CA PHE A 473 -10.29 -6.12 25.30
C PHE A 473 -10.71 -6.43 23.87
N THR A 474 -11.08 -7.67 23.59
CA THR A 474 -11.73 -8.06 22.33
C THR A 474 -13.03 -8.80 22.62
N LEU A 475 -14.04 -8.59 21.76
CA LEU A 475 -15.32 -9.28 21.75
C LEU A 475 -15.59 -9.81 20.34
N THR A 476 -16.05 -11.04 20.21
CA THR A 476 -16.28 -11.73 18.93
C THR A 476 -17.62 -12.47 18.96
N VAL A 477 -18.46 -12.27 17.94
CA VAL A 477 -19.73 -12.98 17.75
C VAL A 477 -19.76 -13.62 16.37
N PHE A 478 -20.41 -14.77 16.25
CA PHE A 478 -20.55 -15.53 15.01
C PHE A 478 -22.03 -15.71 14.65
N PHE A 479 -22.31 -15.66 13.35
CA PHE A 479 -23.64 -15.87 12.77
C PHE A 479 -23.57 -16.79 11.55
N ARG A 480 -24.59 -17.60 11.34
CA ARG A 480 -24.81 -18.34 10.08
C ARG A 480 -25.65 -17.49 9.14
N LEU A 481 -25.23 -17.39 7.88
CA LEU A 481 -25.95 -16.67 6.83
C LEU A 481 -26.95 -17.55 6.06
N GLY A 482 -26.77 -18.87 6.08
CA GLY A 482 -27.73 -19.90 5.64
C GLY A 482 -28.58 -20.40 6.79
#